data_AF-A0AAW9JDM9-F1
#
_entry.id   AF-A0AAW9JDM9-F1
#
_cell.length_a   1.000
_cell.length_b   1.000
_cell.length_c   1.000
_cell.angle_alpha   90.00
_cell.angle_beta   90.00
_cell.angle_gamma   90.00
#
_symmetry.space_group_name_H-M   'P 1'
#
loop_
_entity.id
_entity.type
_entity.pdbx_description
1 polymer ?
#
loop_
_entity_poly.entity_id
_entity_poly.type
_entity_poly.pdbx_seq_one_letter_code
_entity_poly.pdbx_strand_id
1 'polypeptide(L)'
;MTKIETQPSIEVNENIVERIKHILDVAQQYGLRDVVEEKLEIHSSEEVGGIAYTLDIPKIYFEQYPKFQMKLNEIAYASEDNLSITKLESYLYHGFHLENPKVDFIRFDYEPFKEKYAPVHINAYKKKWGDHLVFPDDTNLDISKMSCPIALQIFNRYARDKDDFPTNQETNQPYVEIIGNGR
;
A
#
# COMPACT_ATOMS: atom_id res chain seq x y z
N MET A 1 21.62 10.04 28.08
CA MET A 1 20.79 9.08 27.33
C MET A 1 20.44 9.74 26.02
N THR A 2 20.96 9.24 24.92
CA THR A 2 20.65 9.75 23.58
C THR A 2 20.53 8.54 22.68
N LYS A 3 19.30 8.09 22.47
CA LYS A 3 18.93 7.22 21.36
C LYS A 3 17.70 7.84 20.74
N ILE A 4 17.94 8.89 19.98
CA ILE A 4 17.06 9.26 18.87
C ILE A 4 17.85 8.86 17.63
N GLU A 5 17.15 8.31 16.64
CA GLU A 5 17.61 7.75 15.36
C GLU A 5 17.89 6.24 15.38
N THR A 6 17.30 5.42 14.51
CA THR A 6 16.51 5.66 13.31
C THR A 6 15.45 4.55 13.24
N GLN A 7 14.17 4.88 13.37
CA GLN A 7 13.19 4.03 12.69
C GLN A 7 13.28 4.44 11.21
N PRO A 8 13.70 3.56 10.29
CA PRO A 8 13.61 3.87 8.87
C PRO A 8 12.19 4.36 8.58
N SER A 9 12.06 5.46 7.85
CA SER A 9 10.80 5.95 7.32
C SER A 9 10.98 6.23 5.83
N ILE A 10 9.88 6.25 5.08
CA ILE A 10 9.90 6.69 3.68
C ILE A 10 9.51 8.16 3.66
N GLU A 11 10.37 9.00 3.09
CA GLU A 11 10.08 10.42 2.90
C GLU A 11 9.25 10.62 1.63
N VAL A 12 8.18 11.38 1.75
CA VAL A 12 7.32 11.83 0.66
C VAL A 12 7.38 13.35 0.64
N ASN A 13 7.70 13.92 -0.52
CA ASN A 13 7.76 15.38 -0.75
C ASN A 13 6.36 16.00 -0.88
N GLU A 14 5.50 15.72 0.09
CA GLU A 14 4.15 16.25 0.28
C GLU A 14 3.99 16.53 1.77
N ASN A 15 3.35 17.64 2.14
CA ASN A 15 2.98 17.82 3.55
C ASN A 15 1.79 16.91 3.91
N ILE A 16 1.56 16.70 5.21
CA ILE A 16 0.51 15.77 5.67
C ILE A 16 -0.89 16.16 5.18
N VAL A 17 -1.19 17.46 5.11
CA VAL A 17 -2.51 17.94 4.67
C VAL A 17 -2.74 17.62 3.21
N GLU A 18 -1.73 17.84 2.35
CA GLU A 18 -1.76 17.48 0.94
C GLU A 18 -1.89 15.97 0.74
N ARG A 19 -1.16 15.19 1.53
CA ARG A 19 -1.24 13.72 1.47
C ARG A 19 -2.63 13.21 1.84
N ILE A 20 -3.21 13.70 2.94
CA ILE A 20 -4.58 13.36 3.36
C ILE A 20 -5.56 13.74 2.25
N LYS A 21 -5.43 14.95 1.69
CA LYS A 21 -6.29 15.39 0.59
C LYS A 21 -6.19 14.47 -0.62
N HIS A 22 -4.99 14.07 -1.01
CA HIS A 22 -4.77 13.16 -2.13
C HIS A 22 -5.42 11.79 -1.89
N ILE A 23 -5.28 11.23 -0.67
CA ILE A 23 -5.96 9.99 -0.27
C ILE A 23 -7.48 10.13 -0.42
N LEU A 24 -8.07 11.22 0.10
CA LEU A 24 -9.50 11.48 0.02
C LEU A 24 -9.99 11.70 -1.41
N ASP A 25 -9.23 12.42 -2.23
CA ASP A 25 -9.56 12.69 -3.63
C ASP A 25 -9.58 11.40 -4.47
N VAL A 26 -8.64 10.48 -4.23
CA VAL A 26 -8.64 9.16 -4.90
C VAL A 26 -9.73 8.26 -4.35
N ALA A 27 -9.97 8.24 -3.03
CA ALA A 27 -11.06 7.48 -2.44
C ALA A 27 -12.44 7.90 -2.98
N GLN A 28 -12.65 9.20 -3.19
CA GLN A 28 -13.87 9.75 -3.79
C GLN A 28 -14.15 9.19 -5.19
N GLN A 29 -13.12 8.97 -6.02
CA GLN A 29 -13.28 8.42 -7.37
C GLN A 29 -13.86 7.00 -7.35
N TYR A 30 -13.76 6.30 -6.22
CA TYR A 30 -14.24 4.94 -6.03
C TYR A 30 -15.43 4.85 -5.07
N GLY A 31 -16.01 5.98 -4.64
CA GLY A 31 -17.14 5.99 -3.70
C GLY A 31 -16.75 5.57 -2.28
N LEU A 32 -15.48 5.70 -1.91
CA LEU A 32 -14.93 5.26 -0.62
C LEU A 32 -14.58 6.41 0.32
N ARG A 33 -14.87 7.66 -0.06
CA ARG A 33 -14.49 8.85 0.71
C ARG A 33 -14.97 8.77 2.15
N ASP A 34 -16.26 8.53 2.37
CA ASP A 34 -16.86 8.48 3.70
C ASP A 34 -16.20 7.41 4.59
N VAL A 35 -15.89 6.23 4.01
CA VAL A 35 -15.21 5.13 4.71
C VAL A 35 -13.79 5.53 5.11
N VAL A 36 -13.08 6.22 4.24
CA VAL A 36 -11.73 6.71 4.52
C VAL A 36 -11.77 7.82 5.59
N GLU A 37 -12.69 8.77 5.48
CA GLU A 37 -12.86 9.85 6.46
C GLU A 37 -13.21 9.31 7.85
N GLU A 38 -14.10 8.30 7.94
CA GLU A 38 -14.46 7.66 9.22
C GLU A 38 -13.29 6.94 9.90
N LYS A 39 -12.32 6.46 9.11
CA LYS A 39 -11.18 5.65 9.58
C LYS A 39 -9.86 6.40 9.64
N LEU A 40 -9.87 7.69 9.30
CA LEU A 40 -8.70 8.55 9.36
C LEU A 40 -8.68 9.29 10.71
N GLU A 41 -7.68 9.01 11.51
CA GLU A 41 -7.41 9.71 12.77
C GLU A 41 -6.25 10.68 12.56
N ILE A 42 -6.45 11.95 12.88
CA ILE A 42 -5.41 12.99 12.81
C ILE A 42 -5.00 13.37 14.23
N HIS A 43 -3.71 13.32 14.50
CA HIS A 43 -3.14 13.67 15.79
C HIS A 43 -2.18 14.85 15.63
N SER A 44 -2.37 15.90 16.43
CA SER A 44 -1.40 16.95 16.62
C SER A 44 -0.71 16.74 17.97
N SER A 45 0.61 16.70 17.99
CA SER A 45 1.37 16.62 19.24
C SER A 45 1.97 17.98 19.57
N GLU A 46 1.48 18.61 20.63
CA GLU A 46 2.07 19.85 21.17
C GLU A 46 3.47 19.61 21.78
N GLU A 47 3.77 18.39 22.27
CA GLU A 47 5.06 18.06 22.89
C GLU A 47 6.19 17.78 21.87
N VAL A 48 5.84 17.38 20.64
CA VAL A 48 6.81 17.01 19.59
C VAL A 48 6.70 17.93 18.37
N GLY A 49 5.84 18.94 18.43
CA GLY A 49 5.70 19.96 17.38
C GLY A 49 5.24 19.42 16.01
N GLY A 50 4.61 18.24 16.00
CA GLY A 50 4.35 17.47 14.79
C GLY A 50 2.88 17.24 14.52
N ILE A 51 2.56 16.97 13.26
CA ILE A 51 1.27 16.43 12.84
C ILE A 51 1.46 14.98 12.40
N ALA A 52 0.52 14.12 12.73
CA ALA A 52 0.49 12.72 12.34
C ALA A 52 -0.92 12.30 11.93
N TYR A 53 -1.01 11.25 11.15
CA TYR A 53 -2.28 10.57 10.93
C TYR A 53 -2.11 9.05 10.95
N THR A 54 -3.20 8.40 11.34
CA THR A 54 -3.38 6.95 11.27
C THR A 54 -4.57 6.68 10.38
N LEU A 55 -4.40 5.78 9.41
CA LEU A 55 -5.47 5.22 8.61
C LEU A 55 -5.56 3.72 8.92
N ASP A 56 -6.72 3.26 9.42
CA ASP A 56 -6.98 1.83 9.66
C ASP A 56 -8.33 1.41 9.08
N ILE A 57 -8.29 0.88 7.87
CA ILE A 57 -9.45 0.34 7.17
C ILE A 57 -9.38 -1.19 7.22
N PRO A 58 -10.18 -1.83 8.09
CA PRO A 58 -10.03 -3.24 8.37
C PRO A 58 -10.60 -4.17 7.28
N LYS A 59 -11.64 -3.73 6.52
CA LYS A 59 -12.22 -4.42 5.35
C LYS A 59 -13.07 -3.47 4.51
N ILE A 60 -12.83 -3.43 3.20
CA ILE A 60 -13.74 -2.86 2.18
C ILE A 60 -14.13 -3.93 1.18
N TYR A 61 -15.40 -3.95 0.80
CA TYR A 61 -15.97 -4.82 -0.22
C TYR A 61 -16.04 -4.09 -1.56
N PHE A 62 -15.87 -4.81 -2.66
CA PHE A 62 -16.13 -4.30 -4.00
C PHE A 62 -17.44 -4.88 -4.52
N GLU A 63 -18.40 -4.04 -4.89
CA GLU A 63 -19.70 -4.49 -5.40
C GLU A 63 -19.55 -5.34 -6.67
N GLN A 64 -18.60 -4.96 -7.54
CA GLN A 64 -18.27 -5.65 -8.78
C GLN A 64 -17.57 -7.00 -8.57
N TYR A 65 -16.96 -7.22 -7.39
CA TYR A 65 -16.31 -8.48 -7.04
C TYR A 65 -16.50 -8.79 -5.56
N PRO A 66 -17.70 -9.23 -5.13
CA PRO A 66 -18.09 -9.31 -3.70
C PRO A 66 -17.23 -10.24 -2.84
N LYS A 67 -16.53 -11.18 -3.48
CA LYS A 67 -15.62 -12.11 -2.82
C LYS A 67 -14.20 -11.54 -2.68
N PHE A 68 -13.89 -10.42 -3.30
CA PHE A 68 -12.64 -9.71 -3.14
C PHE A 68 -12.82 -8.56 -2.13
N GLN A 69 -11.84 -8.41 -1.25
CA GLN A 69 -11.81 -7.37 -0.23
C GLN A 69 -10.47 -6.68 -0.22
N MET A 70 -10.42 -5.46 0.33
CA MET A 70 -9.16 -4.81 0.67
C MET A 70 -9.08 -4.35 2.12
N LYS A 71 -7.85 -4.21 2.60
CA LYS A 71 -7.46 -3.50 3.83
C LYS A 71 -6.43 -2.46 3.50
N LEU A 72 -6.51 -1.33 4.20
CA LEU A 72 -5.57 -0.24 4.05
C LEU A 72 -5.16 0.23 5.43
N ASN A 73 -3.88 0.13 5.73
CA ASN A 73 -3.26 0.59 6.95
C ASN A 73 -2.10 1.51 6.59
N GLU A 74 -2.05 2.70 7.17
CA GLU A 74 -0.95 3.64 6.97
C GLU A 74 -0.77 4.52 8.21
N ILE A 75 0.48 4.67 8.66
CA ILE A 75 0.86 5.58 9.74
C ILE A 75 1.91 6.54 9.19
N ALA A 76 1.66 7.83 9.34
CA ALA A 76 2.55 8.87 8.85
C ALA A 76 2.64 10.06 9.81
N TYR A 77 3.77 10.75 9.77
CA TYR A 77 4.02 11.93 10.58
C TYR A 77 4.87 12.96 9.83
N ALA A 78 4.81 14.22 10.26
CA ALA A 78 5.73 15.28 9.87
C ALA A 78 6.24 15.94 11.15
N SER A 79 7.56 16.10 11.25
CA SER A 79 8.21 16.77 12.38
C SER A 79 8.20 18.28 12.22
N GLU A 80 8.26 19.02 13.32
CA GLU A 80 8.27 20.49 13.34
C GLU A 80 9.37 21.09 12.44
N ASP A 81 10.55 20.47 12.45
CA ASP A 81 11.71 20.89 11.64
C ASP A 81 11.49 20.74 10.12
N ASN A 82 10.47 19.99 9.68
CA ASN A 82 10.21 19.73 8.28
C ASN A 82 8.74 19.38 7.98
N LEU A 83 7.84 20.34 8.21
CA LEU A 83 6.41 20.19 7.90
C LEU A 83 6.11 20.00 6.40
N SER A 84 7.08 20.26 5.53
CA SER A 84 6.97 20.04 4.08
C SER A 84 7.18 18.58 3.64
N ILE A 85 7.71 17.73 4.52
CA ILE A 85 7.98 16.32 4.21
C ILE A 85 7.16 15.44 5.14
N THR A 86 6.36 14.56 4.54
CA THR A 86 5.68 13.49 5.26
C THR A 86 6.60 12.28 5.35
N LYS A 87 6.73 11.72 6.54
CA LYS A 87 7.44 10.47 6.81
C LYS A 87 6.44 9.36 7.03
N LEU A 88 6.50 8.31 6.21
CA LEU A 88 5.74 7.08 6.41
C LEU A 88 6.47 6.20 7.41
N GLU A 89 5.83 5.92 8.54
CA GLU A 89 6.36 5.04 9.58
C GLU A 89 6.08 3.57 9.23
N SER A 90 4.87 3.27 8.76
CA SER A 90 4.48 1.94 8.30
C SER A 90 3.31 2.00 7.35
N TYR A 91 3.19 1.00 6.48
CA TYR A 91 1.96 0.75 5.76
C TYR A 91 1.73 -0.74 5.50
N LEU A 92 0.46 -1.10 5.36
CA LEU A 92 0.01 -2.41 4.89
C LEU A 92 -1.24 -2.22 4.03
N TYR A 93 -1.12 -2.51 2.74
CA TYR A 93 -2.23 -2.52 1.79
C TYR A 93 -2.46 -3.94 1.33
N HIS A 94 -3.65 -4.48 1.51
CA HIS A 94 -3.88 -5.90 1.27
C HIS A 94 -5.22 -6.14 0.60
N GLY A 95 -5.20 -6.48 -0.69
CA GLY A 95 -6.34 -7.01 -1.44
C GLY A 95 -6.34 -8.53 -1.40
N PHE A 96 -7.47 -9.18 -1.08
CA PHE A 96 -7.56 -10.64 -1.00
C PHE A 96 -8.95 -11.18 -1.28
N HIS A 97 -9.00 -12.43 -1.72
CA HIS A 97 -10.24 -13.17 -1.93
C HIS A 97 -10.69 -13.89 -0.65
N LEU A 98 -11.96 -13.76 -0.28
CA LEU A 98 -12.57 -14.31 0.93
C LEU A 98 -12.50 -15.83 1.03
N GLU A 99 -12.64 -16.52 -0.10
CA GLU A 99 -12.68 -17.98 -0.12
C GLU A 99 -11.29 -18.59 0.13
N ASN A 100 -10.23 -17.87 -0.26
CA ASN A 100 -8.88 -18.36 -0.08
C ASN A 100 -7.86 -17.23 0.13
N PRO A 101 -7.97 -16.48 1.24
CA PRO A 101 -7.20 -15.25 1.47
C PRO A 101 -5.69 -15.49 1.62
N LYS A 102 -5.27 -16.75 1.81
CA LYS A 102 -3.86 -17.14 1.88
C LYS A 102 -3.24 -17.43 0.51
N VAL A 103 -4.08 -17.52 -0.53
CA VAL A 103 -3.75 -18.07 -1.85
C VAL A 103 -4.24 -17.16 -2.98
N ASP A 104 -5.12 -16.20 -2.74
CA ASP A 104 -5.49 -15.22 -3.76
C ASP A 104 -5.48 -13.84 -3.11
N PHE A 105 -4.32 -13.20 -3.18
CA PHE A 105 -4.09 -11.91 -2.55
C PHE A 105 -2.95 -11.15 -3.22
N ILE A 106 -2.96 -9.84 -2.98
CA ILE A 106 -1.94 -8.85 -3.31
C ILE A 106 -1.74 -8.02 -2.05
N ARG A 107 -0.53 -8.01 -1.50
CA ARG A 107 -0.20 -7.21 -0.33
C ARG A 107 1.04 -6.37 -0.59
N PHE A 108 0.98 -5.10 -0.26
CA PHE A 108 2.11 -4.20 -0.17
C PHE A 108 2.34 -3.88 1.29
N ASP A 109 3.57 -4.04 1.77
CA ASP A 109 3.88 -3.77 3.17
C ASP A 109 5.23 -3.08 3.32
N TYR A 110 5.26 -2.12 4.25
CA TYR A 110 6.46 -1.47 4.72
C TYR A 110 6.53 -1.58 6.25
N GLU A 111 7.48 -2.38 6.73
CA GLU A 111 7.74 -2.57 8.16
C GLU A 111 9.26 -2.59 8.40
N PRO A 112 9.85 -1.47 8.84
CA PRO A 112 11.30 -1.34 8.93
C PRO A 112 11.97 -2.17 10.04
N PHE A 113 11.18 -2.87 10.86
CA PHE A 113 11.66 -3.60 12.05
C PHE A 113 11.93 -5.09 11.83
N LYS A 114 11.71 -5.60 10.61
CA LYS A 114 11.97 -7.01 10.28
C LYS A 114 13.36 -7.14 9.66
N GLU A 115 14.39 -7.32 10.51
CA GLU A 115 15.81 -7.48 10.12
C GLU A 115 16.10 -8.50 9.01
N LYS A 116 15.17 -9.45 8.79
CA LYS A 116 15.34 -10.57 7.86
C LYS A 116 14.97 -10.21 6.40
N TYR A 117 14.33 -9.08 6.15
CA TYR A 117 13.77 -8.75 4.83
C TYR A 117 13.99 -7.29 4.43
N ALA A 118 13.80 -6.97 3.15
CA ALA A 118 13.82 -5.58 2.69
C ALA A 118 12.74 -4.77 3.43
N PRO A 119 12.89 -3.47 3.67
CA PRO A 119 11.87 -2.72 4.40
C PRO A 119 10.51 -2.70 3.69
N VAL A 120 10.51 -2.78 2.35
CA VAL A 120 9.31 -2.74 1.49
C VAL A 120 9.13 -4.08 0.76
N HIS A 121 7.90 -4.58 0.70
CA HIS A 121 7.53 -5.84 0.05
C HIS A 121 6.29 -5.75 -0.82
N ILE A 122 6.24 -6.63 -1.83
CA ILE A 122 4.99 -7.14 -2.39
C ILE A 122 4.88 -8.61 -2.00
N ASN A 123 3.75 -9.03 -1.45
CA ASN A 123 3.41 -10.42 -1.23
C ASN A 123 2.20 -10.76 -2.12
N ALA A 124 2.31 -11.82 -2.90
CA ALA A 124 1.21 -12.33 -3.70
C ALA A 124 1.31 -13.86 -3.82
N TYR A 125 0.27 -14.53 -4.31
CA TYR A 125 0.29 -16.00 -4.35
C TYR A 125 1.22 -16.57 -5.39
N LYS A 126 2.27 -17.27 -4.96
CA LYS A 126 3.32 -17.80 -5.83
C LYS A 126 2.86 -18.48 -7.10
N LYS A 127 1.94 -19.45 -7.02
CA LYS A 127 1.51 -20.21 -8.22
C LYS A 127 0.72 -19.41 -9.25
N LYS A 128 0.35 -18.16 -8.93
CA LYS A 128 -0.40 -17.26 -9.81
C LYS A 128 0.35 -15.95 -10.05
N TRP A 129 1.27 -15.57 -9.17
CA TRP A 129 1.93 -14.26 -9.09
C TRP A 129 3.46 -14.31 -8.94
N GLY A 130 4.10 -15.48 -8.92
CA GLY A 130 5.55 -15.62 -8.77
C GLY A 130 6.09 -15.50 -7.34
N ASP A 131 7.38 -15.76 -7.15
CA ASP A 131 7.96 -16.00 -5.81
C ASP A 131 7.82 -14.81 -4.84
N HIS A 132 7.68 -15.19 -3.56
CA HIS A 132 7.05 -14.44 -2.49
C HIS A 132 7.85 -13.28 -1.87
N LEU A 133 9.12 -13.08 -2.21
CA LEU A 133 10.02 -12.34 -1.30
C LEU A 133 11.17 -11.61 -2.00
N VAL A 134 11.12 -11.47 -3.32
CA VAL A 134 12.15 -10.76 -4.08
C VAL A 134 11.44 -9.90 -5.10
N PHE A 135 11.82 -8.62 -5.14
CA PHE A 135 11.43 -7.65 -6.15
C PHE A 135 11.35 -8.35 -7.52
N PRO A 136 10.18 -8.41 -8.17
CA PRO A 136 10.16 -8.80 -9.57
C PRO A 136 10.85 -7.67 -10.32
N ASP A 137 12.05 -7.91 -10.84
CA ASP A 137 12.81 -6.93 -11.63
C ASP A 137 11.98 -6.40 -12.82
N ASP A 138 10.97 -7.18 -13.23
CA ASP A 138 10.16 -6.89 -14.39
C ASP A 138 8.80 -6.25 -14.08
N THR A 139 8.41 -5.84 -12.86
CA THR A 139 7.08 -5.18 -12.70
C THR A 139 7.06 -3.73 -13.18
N ASN A 140 6.00 -3.29 -13.87
CA ASN A 140 5.78 -1.88 -14.25
C ASN A 140 5.47 -0.97 -13.06
N LEU A 141 5.33 -1.56 -11.87
CA LEU A 141 5.00 -0.88 -10.64
C LEU A 141 6.29 -0.48 -9.91
N ASP A 142 6.56 0.82 -9.82
CA ASP A 142 7.63 1.34 -8.98
C ASP A 142 7.20 1.29 -7.50
N ILE A 143 7.58 0.20 -6.83
CA ILE A 143 7.22 -0.07 -5.43
C ILE A 143 7.84 0.94 -4.46
N SER A 144 8.95 1.60 -4.83
CA SER A 144 9.51 2.67 -4.00
C SER A 144 8.55 3.87 -3.89
N LYS A 145 7.60 3.98 -4.81
CA LYS A 145 6.55 5.01 -4.83
C LYS A 145 5.21 4.51 -4.28
N MET A 146 5.14 3.29 -3.75
CA MET A 146 3.90 2.71 -3.24
C MET A 146 3.26 3.60 -2.17
N SER A 147 1.95 3.78 -2.28
CA SER A 147 1.18 4.65 -1.39
C SER A 147 -0.28 4.20 -1.36
N CYS A 148 -1.03 4.64 -0.33
CA CYS A 148 -2.45 4.33 -0.21
C CYS A 148 -3.27 4.67 -1.49
N PRO A 149 -3.09 5.85 -2.14
CA PRO A 149 -3.76 6.15 -3.41
C PRO A 149 -3.46 5.15 -4.53
N ILE A 150 -2.19 4.73 -4.69
CA ILE A 150 -1.79 3.75 -5.71
C ILE A 150 -2.41 2.38 -5.41
N ALA A 151 -2.37 1.94 -4.15
CA ALA A 151 -2.97 0.67 -3.75
C ALA A 151 -4.49 0.65 -3.98
N LEU A 152 -5.20 1.74 -3.65
CA LEU A 152 -6.62 1.92 -3.93
C LEU A 152 -6.93 1.75 -5.42
N GLN A 153 -6.13 2.37 -6.30
CA GLN A 153 -6.32 2.25 -7.75
C GLN A 153 -6.08 0.82 -8.23
N ILE A 154 -5.01 0.16 -7.77
CA ILE A 154 -4.69 -1.23 -8.12
C ILE A 154 -5.81 -2.18 -7.71
N PHE A 155 -6.28 -2.10 -6.46
CA PHE A 155 -7.33 -2.99 -5.96
C PHE A 155 -8.68 -2.75 -6.66
N ASN A 156 -9.01 -1.49 -6.99
CA ASN A 156 -10.21 -1.18 -7.77
C ASN A 156 -10.13 -1.69 -9.21
N ARG A 157 -8.96 -1.59 -9.86
CA ARG A 157 -8.72 -2.17 -11.19
C ARG A 157 -8.90 -3.68 -11.16
N TYR A 158 -8.23 -4.37 -10.24
CA TYR A 158 -8.35 -5.82 -10.06
C TYR A 158 -9.78 -6.26 -9.72
N ALA A 159 -10.52 -5.46 -8.95
CA ALA A 159 -11.92 -5.75 -8.66
C ALA A 159 -12.84 -5.64 -9.90
N ARG A 160 -12.51 -4.75 -10.85
CA ARG A 160 -13.28 -4.58 -12.11
C ARG A 160 -12.92 -5.64 -13.14
N ASP A 161 -11.66 -6.00 -13.20
CA ASP A 161 -11.14 -7.04 -14.08
C ASP A 161 -10.13 -7.87 -13.28
N LYS A 162 -10.54 -9.09 -12.93
CA LYS A 162 -9.71 -10.05 -12.19
C LYS A 162 -8.44 -10.46 -12.95
N ASP A 163 -8.37 -10.13 -14.23
CA ASP A 163 -7.25 -10.39 -15.12
C ASP A 163 -6.43 -9.11 -15.42
N ASP A 164 -6.76 -7.95 -14.81
CA ASP A 164 -6.04 -6.68 -14.91
C ASP A 164 -4.96 -6.56 -13.81
N PHE A 165 -3.76 -7.04 -14.16
CA PHE A 165 -2.61 -7.12 -13.27
C PHE A 165 -1.57 -6.01 -13.54
N PRO A 166 -0.73 -5.64 -12.55
CA PRO A 166 0.53 -4.96 -12.83
C PRO A 166 1.33 -5.74 -13.89
N THR A 167 1.76 -5.05 -14.95
CA THR A 167 2.35 -5.67 -16.14
C THR A 167 3.86 -5.81 -16.02
N ASN A 168 4.44 -6.70 -16.82
CA ASN A 168 5.88 -6.88 -16.95
C ASN A 168 6.49 -5.75 -17.82
N GLN A 169 7.61 -5.13 -17.44
CA GLN A 169 8.25 -4.00 -18.15
C GLN A 169 8.90 -4.39 -19.47
N GLU A 170 9.42 -5.61 -19.59
CA GLU A 170 10.06 -6.08 -20.82
C GLU A 170 9.03 -6.48 -21.89
N THR A 171 7.88 -6.99 -21.46
CA THR A 171 6.87 -7.59 -22.37
C THR A 171 5.56 -6.80 -22.48
N ASN A 172 5.33 -5.85 -21.57
CA ASN A 172 4.09 -5.08 -21.43
C ASN A 172 2.81 -5.96 -21.34
N GLN A 173 2.97 -7.21 -20.91
CA GLN A 173 1.89 -8.16 -20.64
C GLN A 173 1.65 -8.25 -19.13
N PRO A 174 0.45 -8.64 -18.67
CA PRO A 174 0.24 -9.01 -17.27
C PRO A 174 1.32 -9.96 -16.75
N TYR A 175 1.73 -9.85 -15.48
CA TYR A 175 2.68 -10.81 -14.90
C TYR A 175 2.15 -12.25 -15.02
N VAL A 176 2.89 -13.12 -15.71
CA VAL A 176 2.65 -14.56 -15.78
C VAL A 176 3.90 -15.28 -15.30
N GLU A 177 3.76 -16.16 -14.30
CA GLU A 177 4.85 -16.93 -13.70
C GLU A 177 5.61 -17.74 -14.79
N ILE A 178 6.87 -17.39 -15.07
CA ILE A 178 7.77 -18.23 -15.85
C ILE A 178 8.39 -19.23 -14.88
N ILE A 179 7.76 -20.39 -14.70
CA ILE A 179 8.38 -21.73 -14.70
C ILE A 179 7.28 -22.75 -14.40
N GLY A 180 6.84 -23.43 -15.46
CA GLY A 180 5.83 -24.49 -15.41
C GLY A 180 5.27 -24.87 -16.78
N ASN A 181 6.16 -25.18 -17.74
CA ASN A 181 5.86 -25.71 -19.09
C ASN A 181 4.85 -24.95 -19.95
N GLY A 182 5.35 -24.09 -20.86
CA GLY A 182 4.56 -23.41 -21.90
C GLY A 182 5.31 -23.28 -23.22
N ARG A 183 5.63 -24.44 -23.82
CA ARG A 183 6.41 -24.73 -25.05
C ARG A 183 7.94 -24.67 -24.95
#